data_AF-A0A8J9ZVI4-F1
#
_entry.id   AF-A0A8J9ZVI4-F1
#
_cell.length_a   1.000
_cell.length_b   1.000
_cell.length_c   1.000
_cell.angle_alpha   90.00
_cell.angle_beta   90.00
_cell.angle_gamma   90.00
#
_symmetry.space_group_name_H-M   'P 1'
#
loop_
_entity.id
_entity.type
_entity.pdbx_description
1 polymer ?
#
loop_
_entity_poly.entity_id
_entity_poly.type
_entity_poly.pdbx_seq_one_letter_code
_entity_poly.pdbx_strand_id
1 'polypeptide(L)'
;MERLLSVLFVLLIHVSHSQGKYISGHLVTAEQWAFLGRFCFLSELGRLKFQFTYSPQEVCGNTVGCQNILLYYDEDDQWPAVYPHPEKNCSSKEGVLNVNNNQVLNLTTRYVWSGCEPVVSDDGLNTMTCGGGRSFQSVRERWWYIAVSNCEGFHGLNIQYEMTLTNGNGYWTKHFSADEFHILETDITFLVLFAGILALSVWVATILRSRQLFHTSYKMYMAAVGFHVFSLFLLCLHYGQYGNDGVGLPAAQLLGRIFQSVSSLVFLLMLILLGKGYTVTRGRLSHGGSVKISVFMTLYTLAFAILFIYEREFFDAGLVLYLYESPAGYGLIALQLLSWLWFCYAIFFTLKHYPEKSLFYVPYFFFYTLWFLAGPIMVLIAAFVISKWAREKIVNGLEQSLAFCAYTFFLILTRPGAANKNFPFHVRTSQIGIIDDYEQGGPQPNGVANGTANGVNLDHFPHQSMYSTSTDSGFIGGGGPNFTELFTVATPTSSQPRPPDNPPPYPGGSMDPARRIPDFTVKSGIS
;
A
#
# COMPACT_ATOMS: atom_id res chain seq x y z
N MET A 1 9.10 15.08 -16.08
CA MET A 1 7.93 14.18 -15.98
C MET A 1 7.88 13.22 -17.16
N GLU A 2 7.94 13.70 -18.41
CA GLU A 2 7.95 12.84 -19.62
C GLU A 2 9.13 11.85 -19.67
N ARG A 3 10.36 12.28 -19.36
CA ARG A 3 11.52 11.36 -19.34
C ARG A 3 11.44 10.26 -18.28
N LEU A 4 10.72 10.49 -17.18
CA LEU A 4 10.51 9.48 -16.12
C LEU A 4 9.43 8.47 -16.56
N LEU A 5 8.37 8.95 -17.22
CA LEU A 5 7.35 8.13 -17.87
C LEU A 5 7.93 7.28 -19.00
N SER A 6 8.84 7.81 -19.81
CA SER A 6 9.53 7.06 -20.87
C SER A 6 10.46 5.99 -20.32
N VAL A 7 11.17 6.24 -19.21
CA VAL A 7 12.03 5.24 -18.55
C VAL A 7 11.19 4.13 -17.90
N LEU A 8 10.05 4.47 -17.28
CA LEU A 8 9.06 3.49 -16.80
C LEU A 8 8.45 2.66 -17.95
N PHE A 9 8.21 3.28 -19.10
CA PHE A 9 7.70 2.61 -20.30
C PHE A 9 8.73 1.67 -20.94
N VAL A 10 10.02 2.03 -20.92
CA VAL A 10 11.10 1.19 -21.46
C VAL A 10 11.41 0.00 -20.52
N LEU A 11 11.27 0.17 -19.19
CA LEU A 11 11.37 -0.93 -18.22
C LEU A 11 10.23 -1.96 -18.32
N LEU A 12 9.12 -1.63 -19.00
CA LEU A 12 7.99 -2.53 -19.25
C LEU A 12 8.19 -3.47 -20.47
N ILE A 13 9.22 -3.28 -21.29
CA ILE A 13 9.31 -3.90 -22.64
C ILE A 13 10.27 -5.12 -22.73
N HIS A 14 10.90 -5.56 -21.65
CA HIS A 14 11.61 -6.85 -21.67
C HIS A 14 10.63 -8.01 -21.47
N VAL A 15 9.95 -8.39 -22.56
CA VAL A 15 9.01 -9.52 -22.63
C VAL A 15 9.77 -10.78 -23.05
N SER A 16 9.97 -11.69 -22.09
CA SER A 16 10.41 -13.07 -22.38
C SER A 16 9.18 -13.97 -22.37
N HIS A 17 8.93 -14.67 -23.47
CA HIS A 17 7.86 -15.68 -23.52
C HIS A 17 8.29 -16.93 -22.75
N SER A 18 7.59 -17.28 -21.67
CA SER A 18 7.70 -18.59 -20.98
C SER A 18 6.40 -19.40 -21.08
N GLN A 19 6.42 -20.70 -20.75
CA GLN A 19 5.37 -21.67 -21.10
C GLN A 19 4.55 -22.21 -19.91
N GLY A 20 4.49 -21.51 -18.77
CA GLY A 20 3.71 -21.88 -17.57
C GLY A 20 4.11 -20.99 -16.37
N LYS A 21 3.54 -21.17 -15.16
CA LYS A 21 4.13 -20.51 -13.98
C LYS A 21 5.58 -20.95 -13.90
N TYR A 22 6.46 -20.00 -14.17
CA TYR A 22 7.84 -20.30 -14.47
C TYR A 22 8.66 -19.95 -13.24
N ILE A 23 9.26 -20.97 -12.64
CA ILE A 23 10.15 -20.84 -11.50
C ILE A 23 11.51 -21.31 -11.96
N SER A 24 12.49 -20.42 -11.93
CA SER A 24 13.87 -20.76 -12.26
C SER A 24 14.81 -20.17 -11.22
N GLY A 25 15.91 -20.87 -10.96
CA GLY A 25 16.93 -20.37 -10.05
C GLY A 25 18.20 -21.22 -10.06
N HIS A 26 19.23 -20.69 -9.42
CA HIS A 26 20.44 -21.42 -9.10
C HIS A 26 20.53 -21.52 -7.57
N LEU A 27 20.30 -22.72 -7.05
CA LEU A 27 20.36 -23.00 -5.62
C LEU A 27 21.76 -23.50 -5.27
N VAL A 28 22.42 -22.75 -4.38
CA VAL A 28 23.70 -23.15 -3.75
C VAL A 28 23.52 -23.06 -2.24
N THR A 29 23.54 -24.20 -1.55
CA THR A 29 23.42 -24.27 -0.09
C THR A 29 24.25 -25.43 0.47
N ALA A 30 24.70 -25.30 1.72
CA ALA A 30 25.33 -26.39 2.46
C ALA A 30 24.31 -27.43 2.96
N GLU A 31 23.03 -27.07 3.01
CA GLU A 31 21.96 -28.00 3.38
C GLU A 31 21.71 -29.03 2.27
N GLN A 32 21.36 -30.24 2.69
CA GLN A 32 21.06 -31.35 1.78
C GLN A 32 19.60 -31.39 1.35
N TRP A 33 18.75 -30.48 1.82
CA TRP A 33 17.34 -30.39 1.47
C TRP A 33 16.97 -28.92 1.30
N ALA A 34 16.17 -28.57 0.29
CA ALA A 34 15.71 -27.20 0.09
C ALA A 34 14.33 -27.14 -0.58
N PHE A 35 13.52 -26.19 -0.13
CA PHE A 35 12.25 -25.82 -0.78
C PHE A 35 12.50 -24.99 -2.04
N LEU A 36 11.80 -25.30 -3.14
CA LEU A 36 11.90 -24.58 -4.40
C LEU A 36 10.67 -23.75 -4.74
N GLY A 37 9.48 -24.23 -4.37
CA GLY A 37 8.24 -23.51 -4.68
C GLY A 37 6.98 -24.34 -4.44
N ARG A 38 5.84 -23.67 -4.52
CA ARG A 38 4.53 -24.30 -4.35
C ARG A 38 3.56 -23.89 -5.44
N PHE A 39 2.55 -24.73 -5.67
CA PHE A 39 1.49 -24.46 -6.62
C PHE A 39 0.22 -25.24 -6.26
N CYS A 40 -0.94 -24.62 -6.43
CA CYS A 40 -2.23 -25.28 -6.22
C CYS A 40 -2.72 -25.88 -7.55
N PHE A 41 -2.69 -27.20 -7.66
CA PHE A 41 -3.09 -27.91 -8.88
C PHE A 41 -4.59 -28.25 -8.88
N LEU A 42 -5.23 -28.11 -10.04
CA LEU A 42 -6.54 -28.67 -10.33
C LEU A 42 -6.49 -30.20 -10.38
N SER A 43 -7.57 -30.84 -9.97
CA SER A 43 -7.77 -32.28 -10.16
C SER A 43 -7.67 -32.64 -11.64
N GLU A 44 -6.75 -33.54 -12.00
CA GLU A 44 -6.53 -34.14 -13.33
C GLU A 44 -5.87 -33.26 -14.42
N LEU A 45 -5.85 -31.93 -14.26
CA LEU A 45 -5.30 -31.00 -15.25
C LEU A 45 -3.96 -30.38 -14.84
N GLY A 46 -3.48 -30.67 -13.63
CA GLY A 46 -2.22 -30.16 -13.12
C GLY A 46 -1.03 -30.80 -13.81
N ARG A 47 -0.08 -29.99 -14.31
CA ARG A 47 1.15 -30.47 -14.93
C ARG A 47 2.36 -29.70 -14.40
N LEU A 48 3.43 -30.43 -14.11
CA LEU A 48 4.77 -29.90 -13.88
C LEU A 48 5.65 -30.36 -15.04
N LYS A 49 6.31 -29.42 -15.70
CA LYS A 49 7.45 -29.68 -16.57
C LYS A 49 8.69 -29.14 -15.87
N PHE A 50 9.78 -29.90 -15.85
CA PHE A 50 10.99 -29.50 -15.15
C PHE A 50 12.24 -29.77 -15.99
N GLN A 51 13.27 -28.98 -15.71
CA GLN A 51 14.63 -29.16 -16.17
C GLN A 51 15.58 -28.82 -15.03
N PHE A 52 16.43 -29.76 -14.65
CA PHE A 52 17.39 -29.62 -13.56
C PHE A 52 18.80 -29.90 -14.07
N THR A 53 19.75 -29.06 -13.69
CA THR A 53 21.16 -29.18 -14.09
C THR A 53 22.04 -29.12 -12.86
N TYR A 54 22.94 -30.09 -12.69
CA TYR A 54 23.86 -30.14 -11.56
C TYR A 54 25.16 -30.89 -11.92
N SER A 55 26.18 -30.79 -11.06
CA SER A 55 27.44 -31.51 -11.27
C SER A 55 27.35 -32.95 -10.73
N PRO A 56 27.48 -34.00 -11.55
CA PRO A 56 27.33 -35.40 -11.15
C PRO A 56 28.59 -35.97 -10.47
N GLN A 57 29.17 -35.21 -9.54
CA GLN A 57 30.47 -35.57 -8.92
C GLN A 57 30.35 -36.68 -7.87
N GLU A 58 29.13 -37.05 -7.48
CA GLU A 58 28.86 -38.04 -6.43
C GLU A 58 28.22 -39.33 -6.98
N VAL A 59 28.71 -40.47 -6.45
CA VAL A 59 28.15 -41.80 -6.71
C VAL A 59 27.32 -42.21 -5.49
N CYS A 60 26.03 -42.39 -5.71
CA CYS A 60 25.07 -42.82 -4.70
C CYS A 60 24.69 -44.28 -4.95
N GLY A 61 25.18 -45.16 -4.07
CA GLY A 61 25.12 -46.61 -4.28
C GLY A 61 25.85 -47.02 -5.56
N ASN A 62 25.10 -47.53 -6.55
CA ASN A 62 25.63 -47.90 -7.88
C ASN A 62 25.21 -46.92 -8.99
N THR A 63 24.71 -45.74 -8.62
CA THR A 63 24.17 -44.72 -9.52
C THR A 63 24.95 -43.42 -9.45
N VAL A 64 25.10 -42.75 -10.58
CA VAL A 64 25.65 -41.40 -10.67
C VAL A 64 24.50 -40.41 -10.57
N GLY A 65 24.64 -39.43 -9.68
CA GLY A 65 23.56 -38.50 -9.34
C GLY A 65 22.82 -38.93 -8.08
N CYS A 66 22.73 -38.03 -7.12
CA CYS A 66 22.19 -38.28 -5.77
C CYS A 66 20.98 -37.40 -5.45
N GLN A 67 20.59 -36.56 -6.41
CA GLN A 67 19.56 -35.55 -6.19
C GLN A 67 18.17 -36.11 -6.48
N ASN A 68 17.20 -35.74 -5.66
CA ASN A 68 15.80 -36.11 -5.84
C ASN A 68 14.93 -34.85 -5.90
N ILE A 69 13.87 -34.88 -6.72
CA ILE A 69 12.75 -33.94 -6.59
C ILE A 69 11.71 -34.58 -5.67
N LEU A 70 11.27 -33.82 -4.68
CA LEU A 70 10.33 -34.23 -3.65
C LEU A 70 9.03 -33.46 -3.81
N LEU A 71 7.91 -34.18 -3.86
CA LEU A 71 6.57 -33.64 -4.08
C LEU A 71 5.69 -33.88 -2.85
N TYR A 72 5.57 -32.87 -1.99
CA TYR A 72 4.70 -32.90 -0.81
C TYR A 72 3.33 -32.31 -1.14
N TYR A 73 2.29 -32.78 -0.46
CA TYR A 73 0.96 -32.16 -0.50
C TYR A 73 0.56 -31.56 0.85
N ASP A 74 -0.60 -30.93 0.91
CA ASP A 74 -1.06 -30.03 1.97
C ASP A 74 -1.65 -30.67 3.24
N GLU A 75 -1.52 -31.99 3.40
CA GLU A 75 -2.01 -32.72 4.57
C GLU A 75 -0.99 -32.70 5.72
N ASP A 76 -1.46 -32.80 6.96
CA ASP A 76 -0.66 -32.64 8.19
C ASP A 76 0.50 -33.64 8.29
N ASP A 77 0.37 -34.81 7.66
CA ASP A 77 1.38 -35.85 7.62
C ASP A 77 2.44 -35.64 6.53
N GLN A 78 2.34 -34.59 5.70
CA GLN A 78 3.25 -34.30 4.58
C GLN A 78 4.02 -32.99 4.79
N TRP A 79 3.63 -31.91 4.10
CA TRP A 79 4.37 -30.65 4.11
C TRP A 79 4.49 -30.04 5.51
N PRO A 80 3.41 -29.92 6.32
CA PRO A 80 3.49 -29.41 7.68
C PRO A 80 4.34 -30.32 8.59
N ALA A 81 4.42 -31.63 8.31
CA ALA A 81 5.28 -32.52 9.07
C ALA A 81 6.77 -32.26 8.81
N VAL A 82 7.18 -31.70 7.67
CA VAL A 82 8.60 -31.51 7.31
C VAL A 82 9.07 -30.06 7.37
N TYR A 83 8.16 -29.09 7.28
CA TYR A 83 8.49 -27.67 7.23
C TYR A 83 7.61 -26.86 8.21
N PRO A 84 8.19 -25.98 9.07
CA PRO A 84 9.58 -25.52 9.12
C PRO A 84 10.34 -26.25 10.23
N HIS A 85 10.55 -27.56 10.10
CA HIS A 85 11.20 -28.37 11.13
C HIS A 85 12.72 -28.50 10.83
N PRO A 86 13.59 -27.57 11.28
CA PRO A 86 15.04 -27.65 11.06
C PRO A 86 15.69 -28.82 11.79
N GLU A 87 15.05 -29.33 12.85
CA GLU A 87 15.51 -30.49 13.62
C GLU A 87 15.41 -31.80 12.84
N LYS A 88 14.60 -31.84 11.77
CA LYS A 88 14.48 -33.02 10.91
C LYS A 88 15.63 -33.05 9.90
N ASN A 89 16.40 -34.12 9.95
CA ASN A 89 17.43 -34.38 8.94
C ASN A 89 16.83 -34.69 7.56
N CYS A 90 17.67 -34.65 6.54
CA CYS A 90 17.28 -34.85 5.14
C CYS A 90 16.49 -36.17 4.95
N SER A 91 17.02 -37.30 5.44
CA SER A 91 16.39 -38.62 5.28
C SER A 91 15.04 -38.72 5.99
N SER A 92 14.86 -38.06 7.13
CA SER A 92 13.55 -38.01 7.81
C SER A 92 12.52 -37.21 7.04
N LYS A 93 12.94 -36.15 6.32
CA LYS A 93 12.06 -35.37 5.45
C LYS A 93 11.68 -36.14 4.19
N GLU A 94 12.59 -36.93 3.62
CA GLU A 94 12.28 -37.84 2.50
C GLU A 94 11.39 -39.01 2.92
N GLY A 95 11.61 -39.59 4.11
CA GLY A 95 10.90 -40.77 4.60
C GLY A 95 9.39 -40.58 4.84
N VAL A 96 8.91 -39.34 4.84
CA VAL A 96 7.47 -38.99 4.89
C VAL A 96 6.78 -39.22 3.55
N LEU A 97 7.51 -39.22 2.44
CA LEU A 97 6.97 -39.35 1.09
C LEU A 97 6.72 -40.81 0.72
N ASN A 98 5.70 -41.05 -0.09
CA ASN A 98 5.40 -42.39 -0.60
C ASN A 98 5.96 -42.58 -2.02
N VAL A 99 6.97 -43.44 -2.13
CA VAL A 99 7.61 -43.77 -3.41
C VAL A 99 6.62 -44.41 -4.40
N ASN A 100 5.65 -45.20 -3.92
CA ASN A 100 4.64 -45.83 -4.78
C ASN A 100 3.69 -44.81 -5.44
N ASN A 101 3.57 -43.62 -4.83
CA ASN A 101 2.78 -42.52 -5.37
C ASN A 101 3.59 -41.61 -6.32
N ASN A 102 4.82 -41.99 -6.67
CA ASN A 102 5.75 -41.20 -7.48
C ASN A 102 6.02 -39.80 -6.91
N GLN A 103 6.03 -39.66 -5.57
CA GLN A 103 6.33 -38.39 -4.90
C GLN A 103 7.84 -38.09 -4.83
N VAL A 104 8.68 -39.10 -5.07
CA VAL A 104 10.13 -38.99 -5.12
C VAL A 104 10.58 -39.27 -6.55
N LEU A 105 11.19 -38.28 -7.20
CA LEU A 105 11.74 -38.42 -8.54
C LEU A 105 13.25 -38.42 -8.44
N ASN A 106 13.86 -39.58 -8.65
CA ASN A 106 15.31 -39.71 -8.61
C ASN A 106 15.91 -39.09 -9.86
N LEU A 107 16.79 -38.11 -9.71
CA LEU A 107 17.47 -37.45 -10.82
C LEU A 107 18.73 -38.22 -11.17
N THR A 108 18.58 -39.46 -11.65
CA THR A 108 19.69 -40.35 -11.98
C THR A 108 19.55 -40.92 -13.39
N THR A 109 20.64 -41.41 -13.97
CA THR A 109 20.61 -42.05 -15.30
C THR A 109 19.81 -43.36 -15.33
N ARG A 110 19.61 -44.03 -14.19
CA ARG A 110 18.83 -45.27 -14.13
C ARG A 110 17.33 -45.02 -14.11
N TYR A 111 16.91 -43.89 -13.57
CA TYR A 111 15.49 -43.57 -13.48
C TYR A 111 15.04 -42.82 -14.73
N VAL A 112 14.56 -43.60 -15.71
CA VAL A 112 14.21 -43.15 -17.07
C VAL A 112 13.22 -41.98 -17.07
N TRP A 113 12.32 -41.92 -16.10
CA TRP A 113 11.26 -40.89 -16.03
C TRP A 113 11.75 -39.50 -15.63
N SER A 114 13.03 -39.33 -15.26
CA SER A 114 13.66 -38.03 -15.02
C SER A 114 14.46 -37.51 -16.22
N GLY A 115 14.64 -38.34 -17.26
CA GLY A 115 15.32 -37.93 -18.51
C GLY A 115 16.72 -37.36 -18.27
N CYS A 116 17.49 -37.98 -17.37
CA CYS A 116 18.83 -37.51 -17.00
C CYS A 116 19.90 -37.98 -17.98
N GLU A 117 20.61 -37.03 -18.56
CA GLU A 117 21.71 -37.26 -19.50
C GLU A 117 22.97 -36.50 -19.04
N PRO A 118 24.15 -37.14 -19.05
CA PRO A 118 25.40 -36.46 -18.80
C PRO A 118 25.79 -35.60 -20.01
N VAL A 119 26.06 -34.32 -19.78
CA VAL A 119 26.47 -33.34 -20.78
C VAL A 119 27.86 -32.82 -20.41
N VAL A 120 28.80 -32.90 -21.35
CA VAL A 120 30.13 -32.28 -21.20
C VAL A 120 30.02 -30.85 -21.71
N SER A 121 30.14 -29.87 -20.82
CA SER A 121 30.15 -28.46 -21.20
C SER A 121 31.41 -28.12 -21.99
N ASP A 122 31.35 -27.04 -22.80
CA ASP A 122 32.49 -26.57 -23.60
C ASP A 122 33.74 -26.26 -22.75
N ASP A 123 33.55 -25.94 -21.46
CA ASP A 123 34.60 -25.73 -20.46
C ASP A 123 35.22 -27.03 -19.91
N GLY A 124 34.83 -28.20 -20.43
CA GLY A 124 35.27 -29.53 -19.98
C GLY A 124 34.64 -30.00 -18.67
N LEU A 125 33.66 -29.27 -18.13
CA LEU A 125 32.95 -29.65 -16.91
C LEU A 125 31.86 -30.69 -17.23
N ASN A 126 31.90 -31.84 -16.54
CA ASN A 126 30.81 -32.82 -16.61
C ASN A 126 29.62 -32.28 -15.83
N THR A 127 28.47 -32.14 -16.49
CA THR A 127 27.19 -31.76 -15.90
C THR A 127 26.15 -32.84 -16.16
N MET A 128 25.13 -32.94 -15.32
CA MET A 128 23.97 -33.78 -15.52
C MET A 128 22.79 -32.87 -15.81
N THR A 129 22.11 -33.10 -16.94
CA THR A 129 20.87 -32.40 -17.28
C THR A 129 19.72 -33.39 -17.24
N CYS A 130 18.71 -33.12 -16.41
CA CYS A 130 17.53 -33.96 -16.21
C CYS A 130 16.28 -33.20 -16.65
N GLY A 131 15.62 -33.67 -17.71
CA GLY A 131 14.42 -33.06 -18.25
C GLY A 131 13.23 -34.02 -18.20
N GLY A 132 12.11 -33.58 -17.62
CA GLY A 132 10.93 -34.44 -17.51
C GLY A 132 9.64 -33.68 -17.23
N GLY A 133 8.58 -34.44 -17.00
CA GLY A 133 7.29 -33.89 -16.61
C GLY A 133 6.45 -34.85 -15.78
N ARG A 134 5.55 -34.29 -14.97
CA ARG A 134 4.58 -35.02 -14.15
C ARG A 134 3.19 -34.42 -14.32
N SER A 135 2.20 -35.29 -14.26
CA SER A 135 0.80 -34.91 -14.17
C SER A 135 0.31 -35.18 -12.76
N PHE A 136 -0.48 -34.27 -12.21
CA PHE A 136 -1.04 -34.39 -10.88
C PHE A 136 -2.50 -34.80 -11.00
N GLN A 137 -2.82 -35.96 -10.40
CA GLN A 137 -4.18 -36.45 -10.27
C GLN A 137 -4.51 -36.48 -8.78
N SER A 138 -5.49 -35.67 -8.38
CA SER A 138 -5.97 -35.59 -7.01
C SER A 138 -7.49 -35.57 -6.99
N VAL A 139 -8.08 -36.06 -5.90
CA VAL A 139 -9.54 -36.09 -5.72
C VAL A 139 -10.12 -34.67 -5.57
N ARG A 140 -9.30 -33.75 -5.06
CA ARG A 140 -9.62 -32.32 -4.89
C ARG A 140 -8.44 -31.46 -5.30
N GLU A 141 -8.70 -30.18 -5.51
CA GLU A 141 -7.67 -29.14 -5.62
C GLU A 141 -6.85 -29.11 -4.32
N ARG A 142 -5.52 -29.08 -4.47
CA ARG A 142 -4.61 -29.07 -3.32
C ARG A 142 -3.29 -28.40 -3.65
N TRP A 143 -2.69 -27.85 -2.60
CA TRP A 143 -1.34 -27.34 -2.67
C TRP A 143 -0.33 -28.46 -2.75
N TRP A 144 0.58 -28.32 -3.70
CA TRP A 144 1.77 -29.14 -3.82
C TRP A 144 3.00 -28.27 -3.58
N TYR A 145 3.94 -28.81 -2.81
CA TYR A 145 5.21 -28.19 -2.46
C TYR A 145 6.32 -29.01 -3.06
N ILE A 146 7.21 -28.33 -3.77
CA ILE A 146 8.31 -28.93 -4.50
C ILE A 146 9.59 -28.59 -3.74
N ALA A 147 10.33 -29.63 -3.39
CA ALA A 147 11.64 -29.51 -2.77
C ALA A 147 12.65 -30.38 -3.53
N VAL A 148 13.92 -30.15 -3.25
CA VAL A 148 15.01 -30.99 -3.73
C VAL A 148 15.84 -31.46 -2.56
N SER A 149 16.43 -32.64 -2.72
CA SER A 149 17.27 -33.26 -1.70
C SER A 149 18.48 -33.95 -2.30
N ASN A 150 19.53 -34.08 -1.49
CA ASN A 150 20.74 -34.86 -1.71
C ASN A 150 21.09 -35.59 -0.41
N CYS A 151 20.19 -36.44 0.08
CA CYS A 151 20.35 -37.07 1.40
C CYS A 151 21.43 -38.15 1.44
N GLU A 152 21.77 -38.75 0.29
CA GLU A 152 22.82 -39.76 0.17
C GLU A 152 24.20 -39.15 -0.12
N GLY A 153 24.27 -37.90 -0.59
CA GLY A 153 25.51 -37.18 -0.86
C GLY A 153 26.19 -36.65 0.39
N PHE A 154 27.47 -36.26 0.27
CA PHE A 154 28.25 -35.72 1.40
C PHE A 154 28.34 -34.19 1.37
N HIS A 155 27.93 -33.59 0.25
CA HIS A 155 27.88 -32.14 0.05
C HIS A 155 26.43 -31.63 0.05
N GLY A 156 26.29 -30.31 0.19
CA GLY A 156 24.98 -29.66 0.08
C GLY A 156 24.42 -29.68 -1.35
N LEU A 157 23.50 -28.75 -1.62
CA LEU A 157 22.85 -28.65 -2.92
C LEU A 157 23.52 -27.56 -3.77
N ASN A 158 23.93 -27.93 -4.99
CA ASN A 158 24.33 -27.02 -6.05
C ASN A 158 23.59 -27.43 -7.33
N ILE A 159 22.45 -26.81 -7.59
CA ILE A 159 21.51 -27.22 -8.62
C ILE A 159 20.89 -26.00 -9.30
N GLN A 160 20.95 -25.97 -10.61
CA GLN A 160 20.20 -25.03 -11.43
C GLN A 160 18.90 -25.70 -11.86
N TYR A 161 17.79 -24.98 -11.76
CA TYR A 161 16.48 -25.55 -12.02
C TYR A 161 15.59 -24.58 -12.79
N GLU A 162 14.72 -25.17 -13.60
CA GLU A 162 13.64 -24.52 -14.31
C GLU A 162 12.40 -25.40 -14.20
N MET A 163 11.30 -24.82 -13.75
CA MET A 163 10.04 -25.51 -13.54
C MET A 163 8.92 -24.69 -14.13
N THR A 164 8.01 -25.38 -14.79
CA THR A 164 6.84 -24.82 -15.44
C THR A 164 5.62 -25.53 -14.88
N LEU A 165 4.84 -24.83 -14.07
CA LEU A 165 3.63 -25.36 -13.44
C LEU A 165 2.38 -24.83 -14.13
N THR A 166 1.44 -25.70 -14.48
CA THR A 166 0.24 -25.31 -15.22
C THR A 166 -1.03 -26.01 -14.76
N ASN A 167 -2.16 -25.30 -14.87
CA ASN A 167 -3.51 -25.80 -14.66
C ASN A 167 -4.37 -25.69 -15.94
N GLY A 168 -4.61 -26.81 -16.62
CA GLY A 168 -5.43 -26.80 -17.84
C GLY A 168 -4.73 -26.14 -19.04
N ASN A 169 -5.51 -25.82 -20.09
CA ASN A 169 -4.98 -25.45 -21.41
C ASN A 169 -5.34 -24.03 -21.88
N GLY A 170 -6.19 -23.30 -21.15
CA GLY A 170 -6.69 -21.98 -21.56
C GLY A 170 -5.85 -20.82 -20.99
N TYR A 171 -5.88 -19.66 -21.63
CA TYR A 171 -5.16 -18.45 -21.17
C TYR A 171 -5.48 -18.07 -19.71
N TRP A 172 -6.76 -18.17 -19.31
CA TRP A 172 -7.25 -17.80 -17.98
C TRP A 172 -6.91 -18.79 -16.85
N THR A 173 -6.44 -19.99 -17.20
CA THR A 173 -6.23 -21.07 -16.23
C THR A 173 -4.83 -21.66 -16.29
N LYS A 174 -4.25 -21.78 -17.49
CA LYS A 174 -3.00 -22.50 -17.76
C LYS A 174 -1.88 -22.07 -16.81
N HIS A 175 -1.66 -20.78 -16.63
CA HIS A 175 -0.53 -20.28 -15.85
C HIS A 175 -0.88 -19.96 -14.39
N PHE A 176 -2.17 -19.93 -14.06
CA PHE A 176 -2.64 -19.53 -12.74
C PHE A 176 -2.68 -20.73 -11.80
N SER A 177 -2.26 -20.52 -10.56
CA SER A 177 -2.55 -21.45 -9.47
C SER A 177 -4.07 -21.46 -9.22
N ALA A 178 -4.64 -22.57 -8.73
CA ALA A 178 -6.10 -22.67 -8.56
C ALA A 178 -6.70 -21.62 -7.60
N ASP A 179 -5.89 -21.11 -6.68
CA ASP A 179 -6.21 -19.99 -5.78
C ASP A 179 -6.13 -18.61 -6.45
N GLU A 180 -5.37 -18.50 -7.53
CA GLU A 180 -5.19 -17.28 -8.32
C GLU A 180 -6.21 -17.15 -9.48
N PHE A 181 -7.05 -18.16 -9.68
CA PHE A 181 -8.09 -18.13 -10.72
C PHE A 181 -9.04 -16.94 -10.56
N HIS A 182 -9.44 -16.35 -11.67
CA HIS A 182 -10.35 -15.22 -11.73
C HIS A 182 -9.84 -13.90 -11.14
N ILE A 183 -8.58 -13.83 -10.67
CA ILE A 183 -8.00 -12.57 -10.20
C ILE A 183 -7.98 -11.56 -11.35
N LEU A 184 -7.51 -11.94 -12.54
CA LEU A 184 -7.46 -11.03 -13.69
C LEU A 184 -8.87 -10.55 -14.11
N GLU A 185 -9.85 -11.46 -14.18
CA GLU A 185 -11.22 -11.12 -14.54
C GLU A 185 -11.86 -10.17 -13.51
N THR A 186 -11.59 -10.40 -12.23
CA THR A 186 -12.03 -9.55 -11.12
C THR A 186 -11.39 -8.17 -11.23
N ASP A 187 -10.07 -8.10 -11.44
CA ASP A 187 -9.34 -6.84 -11.55
C ASP A 187 -9.78 -6.03 -12.77
N ILE A 188 -10.02 -6.66 -13.92
CA ILE A 188 -10.59 -6.00 -15.11
C ILE A 188 -11.97 -5.43 -14.80
N THR A 189 -12.82 -6.21 -14.12
CA THR A 189 -14.17 -5.77 -13.75
C THR A 189 -14.10 -4.53 -12.85
N PHE A 190 -13.28 -4.56 -11.81
CA PHE A 190 -13.11 -3.42 -10.92
C PHE A 190 -12.40 -2.25 -11.57
N LEU A 191 -11.49 -2.48 -12.53
CA LEU A 191 -10.88 -1.40 -13.31
C LEU A 191 -11.94 -0.62 -14.07
N VAL A 192 -12.89 -1.30 -14.73
CA VAL A 192 -14.00 -0.65 -15.44
C VAL A 192 -14.90 0.11 -14.46
N LEU A 193 -15.25 -0.51 -13.32
CA LEU A 193 -16.09 0.12 -12.30
C LEU A 193 -15.44 1.38 -11.70
N PHE A 194 -14.16 1.31 -11.34
CA PHE A 194 -13.41 2.45 -10.80
C PHE A 194 -13.11 3.51 -11.85
N ALA A 195 -12.91 3.14 -13.12
CA ALA A 195 -12.85 4.11 -14.22
C ALA A 195 -14.18 4.88 -14.36
N GLY A 196 -15.31 4.20 -14.16
CA GLY A 196 -16.64 4.81 -14.05
C GLY A 196 -16.75 5.78 -12.87
N ILE A 197 -16.29 5.39 -11.68
CA ILE A 197 -16.21 6.29 -10.50
C ILE A 197 -15.34 7.51 -10.82
N LEU A 198 -14.17 7.31 -11.44
CA LEU A 198 -13.26 8.39 -11.79
C LEU A 198 -13.93 9.38 -12.75
N ALA A 199 -14.55 8.89 -13.83
CA ALA A 199 -15.28 9.72 -14.78
C ALA A 199 -16.42 10.51 -14.10
N LEU A 200 -17.22 9.85 -13.26
CA LEU A 200 -18.28 10.50 -12.50
C LEU A 200 -17.73 11.53 -11.51
N SER A 201 -16.59 11.25 -10.88
CA SER A 201 -15.93 12.18 -9.96
C SER A 201 -15.42 13.42 -10.68
N VAL A 202 -14.87 13.28 -11.89
CA VAL A 202 -14.46 14.40 -12.74
C VAL A 202 -15.68 15.22 -13.14
N TRP A 203 -16.78 14.58 -13.56
CA TRP A 203 -18.03 15.27 -13.88
C TRP A 203 -18.57 16.07 -12.68
N VAL A 204 -18.67 15.46 -11.50
CA VAL A 204 -19.07 16.16 -10.26
C VAL A 204 -18.09 17.29 -9.94
N ALA A 205 -16.79 17.10 -10.11
CA ALA A 205 -15.78 18.15 -9.90
C ALA A 205 -16.02 19.38 -10.78
N THR A 206 -16.41 19.21 -12.05
CA THR A 206 -16.71 20.35 -12.93
C THR A 206 -17.89 21.17 -12.40
N ILE A 207 -18.95 20.50 -11.92
CA ILE A 207 -20.12 21.15 -11.32
C ILE A 207 -19.73 21.85 -10.02
N LEU A 208 -19.01 21.17 -9.13
CA LEU A 208 -18.54 21.75 -7.87
C LEU A 208 -17.65 22.97 -8.11
N ARG A 209 -16.74 22.90 -9.09
CA ARG A 209 -15.88 24.03 -9.48
C ARG A 209 -16.69 25.21 -9.99
N SER A 210 -17.69 24.98 -10.84
CA SER A 210 -18.58 26.05 -11.33
C SER A 210 -19.34 26.76 -10.21
N ARG A 211 -19.61 26.03 -9.12
CA ARG A 211 -20.33 26.53 -7.93
C ARG A 211 -19.43 27.01 -6.80
N GLN A 212 -18.10 26.99 -6.97
CA GLN A 212 -17.10 27.30 -5.91
C GLN A 212 -17.18 26.37 -4.69
N LEU A 213 -17.57 25.10 -4.91
CA LEU A 213 -17.73 24.03 -3.91
C LEU A 213 -16.66 22.92 -4.04
N PHE A 214 -15.52 23.23 -4.66
CA PHE A 214 -14.47 22.27 -4.97
C PHE A 214 -13.38 22.25 -3.88
N HIS A 215 -13.66 21.55 -2.78
CA HIS A 215 -12.80 21.52 -1.60
C HIS A 215 -11.63 20.56 -1.72
N THR A 216 -10.61 20.81 -0.88
CA THR A 216 -9.41 19.98 -0.78
C THR A 216 -9.73 18.51 -0.50
N SER A 217 -10.72 18.21 0.35
CA SER A 217 -11.14 16.83 0.61
C SER A 217 -11.63 16.11 -0.65
N TYR A 218 -12.33 16.80 -1.55
CA TYR A 218 -12.76 16.23 -2.82
C TYR A 218 -11.58 16.03 -3.78
N LYS A 219 -10.59 16.93 -3.76
CA LYS A 219 -9.34 16.75 -4.52
C LYS A 219 -8.55 15.52 -4.03
N MET A 220 -8.46 15.32 -2.71
CA MET A 220 -7.86 14.12 -2.11
C MET A 220 -8.59 12.85 -2.53
N TYR A 221 -9.93 12.87 -2.52
CA TYR A 221 -10.74 11.77 -3.05
C TYR A 221 -10.42 11.45 -4.51
N MET A 222 -10.41 12.45 -5.40
CA MET A 222 -10.08 12.24 -6.81
C MET A 222 -8.66 11.69 -7.00
N ALA A 223 -7.70 12.15 -6.20
CA ALA A 223 -6.33 11.63 -6.21
C ALA A 223 -6.30 10.15 -5.78
N ALA A 224 -7.01 9.79 -4.71
CA ALA A 224 -7.12 8.40 -4.27
C ALA A 224 -7.76 7.51 -5.36
N VAL A 225 -8.90 7.92 -5.95
CA VAL A 225 -9.53 7.18 -7.06
C VAL A 225 -8.55 7.03 -8.23
N GLY A 226 -7.84 8.09 -8.61
CA GLY A 226 -6.86 8.07 -9.69
C GLY A 226 -5.72 7.08 -9.45
N PHE A 227 -5.15 7.08 -8.23
CA PHE A 227 -4.15 6.08 -7.84
C PHE A 227 -4.71 4.66 -7.82
N HIS A 228 -5.96 4.47 -7.40
CA HIS A 228 -6.62 3.15 -7.43
C HIS A 228 -6.82 2.62 -8.86
N VAL A 229 -7.28 3.46 -9.77
CA VAL A 229 -7.43 3.10 -11.20
C VAL A 229 -6.08 2.76 -11.82
N PHE A 230 -5.05 3.58 -11.55
CA PHE A 230 -3.71 3.32 -12.06
C PHE A 230 -3.10 2.03 -11.49
N SER A 231 -3.35 1.76 -10.21
CA SER A 231 -3.00 0.48 -9.57
C SER A 231 -3.64 -0.71 -10.29
N LEU A 232 -4.97 -0.70 -10.46
CA LEU A 232 -5.69 -1.79 -11.12
C LEU A 232 -5.25 -1.98 -12.57
N PHE A 233 -4.94 -0.89 -13.28
CA PHE A 233 -4.37 -0.96 -14.62
C PHE A 233 -3.02 -1.70 -14.63
N LEU A 234 -2.10 -1.37 -13.73
CA LEU A 234 -0.80 -2.05 -13.62
C LEU A 234 -0.94 -3.53 -13.22
N LEU A 235 -1.88 -3.85 -12.32
CA LEU A 235 -2.17 -5.24 -11.93
C LEU A 235 -2.77 -6.03 -13.09
N CYS A 236 -3.70 -5.45 -13.86
CA CYS A 236 -4.23 -6.06 -15.07
C CYS A 236 -3.15 -6.30 -16.12
N LEU A 237 -2.18 -5.38 -16.29
CA LEU A 237 -1.04 -5.59 -17.18
C LEU A 237 -0.17 -6.76 -16.70
N HIS A 238 0.13 -6.82 -15.40
CA HIS A 238 0.89 -7.94 -14.82
C HIS A 238 0.19 -9.28 -15.03
N TYR A 239 -1.06 -9.41 -14.58
CA TYR A 239 -1.80 -10.67 -14.67
C TYR A 239 -2.18 -11.03 -16.12
N GLY A 240 -2.37 -10.02 -16.98
CA GLY A 240 -2.57 -10.24 -18.40
C GLY A 240 -1.34 -10.87 -19.05
N GLN A 241 -0.14 -10.36 -18.74
CA GLN A 241 1.09 -10.98 -19.21
C GLN A 241 1.32 -12.35 -18.56
N TYR A 242 1.00 -12.49 -17.27
CA TYR A 242 1.11 -13.75 -16.54
C TYR A 242 0.26 -14.87 -17.17
N GLY A 243 -0.91 -14.55 -17.73
CA GLY A 243 -1.70 -15.53 -18.49
C GLY A 243 -1.03 -16.05 -19.77
N ASN A 244 -0.07 -15.32 -20.34
CA ASN A 244 0.68 -15.72 -21.53
C ASN A 244 1.96 -16.48 -21.19
N ASP A 245 2.71 -16.00 -20.20
CA ASP A 245 4.06 -16.49 -19.91
C ASP A 245 4.21 -17.19 -18.55
N GLY A 246 3.35 -16.90 -17.58
CA GLY A 246 3.40 -17.36 -16.19
C GLY A 246 4.50 -16.74 -15.35
N VAL A 247 5.08 -15.63 -15.80
CA VAL A 247 5.97 -14.74 -15.02
C VAL A 247 5.28 -13.40 -14.77
N GLY A 248 4.56 -12.90 -15.78
CA GLY A 248 3.92 -11.60 -15.77
C GLY A 248 4.94 -10.48 -15.82
N LEU A 249 4.54 -9.30 -15.31
CA LEU A 249 5.40 -8.13 -15.20
C LEU A 249 5.68 -7.82 -13.71
N PRO A 250 6.79 -8.31 -13.12
CA PRO A 250 7.05 -8.13 -11.69
C PRO A 250 7.10 -6.66 -11.25
N ALA A 251 7.65 -5.79 -12.10
CA ALA A 251 7.70 -4.35 -11.86
C ALA A 251 6.29 -3.73 -11.83
N ALA A 252 5.41 -4.12 -12.77
CA ALA A 252 4.03 -3.64 -12.79
C ALA A 252 3.24 -4.15 -11.57
N GLN A 253 3.47 -5.40 -11.13
CA GLN A 253 2.88 -5.94 -9.92
C GLN A 253 3.29 -5.15 -8.67
N LEU A 254 4.59 -4.89 -8.52
CA LEU A 254 5.13 -4.11 -7.40
C LEU A 254 4.56 -2.68 -7.40
N LEU A 255 4.64 -1.99 -8.53
CA LEU A 255 4.12 -0.63 -8.66
C LEU A 255 2.61 -0.57 -8.44
N GLY A 256 1.85 -1.53 -8.99
CA GLY A 256 0.42 -1.65 -8.77
C GLY A 256 0.09 -1.71 -7.28
N ARG A 257 0.71 -2.65 -6.55
CA ARG A 257 0.53 -2.76 -5.09
C ARG A 257 0.91 -1.48 -4.33
N ILE A 258 2.02 -0.83 -4.71
CA ILE A 258 2.42 0.46 -4.11
C ILE A 258 1.35 1.54 -4.34
N PHE A 259 0.85 1.69 -5.57
CA PHE A 259 -0.20 2.66 -5.88
C PHE A 259 -1.52 2.34 -5.17
N GLN A 260 -1.85 1.06 -4.98
CA GLN A 260 -2.99 0.63 -4.18
C GLN A 260 -2.85 1.07 -2.72
N SER A 261 -1.66 0.91 -2.14
CA SER A 261 -1.36 1.36 -0.79
C SER A 261 -1.43 2.89 -0.67
N VAL A 262 -0.84 3.62 -1.62
CA VAL A 262 -0.90 5.10 -1.67
C VAL A 262 -2.35 5.59 -1.77
N SER A 263 -3.14 4.99 -2.64
CA SER A 263 -4.58 5.25 -2.77
C SER A 263 -5.30 5.12 -1.42
N SER A 264 -5.06 4.00 -0.73
CA SER A 264 -5.65 3.68 0.56
C SER A 264 -5.21 4.65 1.66
N LEU A 265 -3.93 5.05 1.68
CA LEU A 265 -3.37 6.03 2.63
C LEU A 265 -3.96 7.42 2.43
N VAL A 266 -4.10 7.88 1.18
CA VAL A 266 -4.73 9.18 0.85
C VAL A 266 -6.19 9.18 1.26
N PHE A 267 -6.90 8.08 0.98
CA PHE A 267 -8.31 7.93 1.37
C PHE A 267 -8.46 7.89 2.89
N LEU A 268 -7.60 7.16 3.60
CA LEU A 268 -7.58 7.12 5.07
C LEU A 268 -7.35 8.51 5.68
N LEU A 269 -6.34 9.25 5.20
CA LEU A 269 -6.08 10.62 5.63
C LEU A 269 -7.32 11.49 5.42
N MET A 270 -7.94 11.41 4.24
CA MET A 270 -9.17 12.15 3.95
C MET A 270 -10.29 11.82 4.95
N LEU A 271 -10.50 10.54 5.28
CA LEU A 271 -11.54 10.14 6.23
C LEU A 271 -11.30 10.73 7.63
N ILE A 272 -10.05 10.73 8.09
CA ILE A 272 -9.65 11.29 9.38
C ILE A 272 -9.84 12.82 9.39
N LEU A 273 -9.44 13.51 8.32
CA LEU A 273 -9.60 14.96 8.18
C LEU A 273 -11.09 15.36 8.25
N LEU A 274 -11.94 14.68 7.48
CA LEU A 274 -13.39 14.90 7.50
C LEU A 274 -14.00 14.59 8.87
N GLY A 275 -13.53 13.52 9.53
CA GLY A 275 -13.94 13.17 10.88
C GLY A 275 -13.58 14.25 11.91
N LYS A 276 -12.47 14.96 11.72
CA LYS A 276 -12.06 16.12 12.52
C LYS A 276 -12.78 17.43 12.17
N GLY A 277 -13.69 17.41 11.20
CA GLY A 277 -14.43 18.60 10.79
C GLY A 277 -13.85 19.35 9.59
N TYR A 278 -12.68 18.95 9.08
CA TYR A 278 -12.06 19.66 7.96
C TYR A 278 -12.99 19.66 6.74
N THR A 279 -13.21 20.82 6.14
CA THR A 279 -14.15 21.11 5.02
C THR A 279 -15.65 20.93 5.31
N VAL A 280 -16.04 20.30 6.43
CA VAL A 280 -17.45 20.07 6.80
C VAL A 280 -17.92 21.09 7.84
N THR A 281 -17.18 21.23 8.94
CA THR A 281 -17.48 22.15 10.04
C THR A 281 -16.41 23.23 10.22
N ARG A 282 -15.21 23.02 9.67
CA ARG A 282 -14.06 23.93 9.80
C ARG A 282 -13.34 24.08 8.47
N GLY A 283 -13.06 25.31 8.04
CA GLY A 283 -12.29 25.60 6.82
C GLY A 283 -10.79 25.33 6.98
N ARG A 284 -10.30 25.48 8.22
CA ARG A 284 -8.91 25.25 8.61
C ARG A 284 -8.86 24.38 9.86
N LEU A 285 -7.80 23.58 9.97
CA LEU A 285 -7.49 22.84 11.19
C LEU A 285 -6.59 23.71 12.06
N SER A 286 -6.83 23.68 13.38
CA SER A 286 -5.93 24.29 14.35
C SER A 286 -4.51 23.76 14.15
N HIS A 287 -3.50 24.62 14.32
CA HIS A 287 -2.09 24.28 14.11
C HIS A 287 -1.69 23.00 14.87
N GLY A 288 -2.02 22.91 16.17
CA GLY A 288 -1.74 21.71 16.96
C GLY A 288 -2.52 20.47 16.51
N GLY A 289 -3.71 20.63 15.93
CA GLY A 289 -4.48 19.53 15.34
C GLY A 289 -3.85 19.01 14.04
N SER A 290 -3.40 19.92 13.18
CA SER A 290 -2.70 19.59 11.94
C SER A 290 -1.39 18.85 12.22
N VAL A 291 -0.57 19.35 13.16
CA VAL A 291 0.68 18.69 13.57
C VAL A 291 0.43 17.28 14.08
N LYS A 292 -0.58 17.06 14.94
CA LYS A 292 -0.93 15.72 15.45
C LYS A 292 -1.31 14.75 14.33
N ILE A 293 -2.10 15.20 13.35
CA ILE A 293 -2.50 14.37 12.21
C ILE A 293 -1.30 14.06 11.31
N SER A 294 -0.45 15.06 11.03
CA SER A 294 0.75 14.88 10.23
C SER A 294 1.72 13.88 10.85
N VAL A 295 1.99 14.00 12.16
CA VAL A 295 2.82 13.03 12.90
C VAL A 295 2.21 11.64 12.85
N PHE A 296 0.90 11.50 13.12
CA PHE A 296 0.20 10.21 13.05
C PHE A 296 0.33 9.58 11.67
N MET A 297 0.04 10.33 10.59
CA MET A 297 0.11 9.81 9.23
C MET A 297 1.53 9.48 8.78
N THR A 298 2.53 10.24 9.26
CA THR A 298 3.94 9.97 8.95
C THR A 298 4.39 8.67 9.58
N LEU A 299 4.10 8.48 10.88
CA LEU A 299 4.40 7.23 11.60
C LEU A 299 3.61 6.04 11.01
N TYR A 300 2.34 6.26 10.66
CA TYR A 300 1.51 5.25 10.00
C TYR A 300 2.11 4.80 8.68
N THR A 301 2.48 5.75 7.81
CA THR A 301 3.06 5.46 6.49
C THR A 301 4.41 4.76 6.62
N LEU A 302 5.24 5.19 7.58
CA LEU A 302 6.52 4.53 7.87
C LEU A 302 6.32 3.09 8.36
N ALA A 303 5.42 2.87 9.32
CA ALA A 303 5.10 1.54 9.81
C ALA A 303 4.54 0.64 8.70
N PHE A 304 3.63 1.17 7.87
CA PHE A 304 3.10 0.47 6.71
C PHE A 304 4.23 0.08 5.72
N ALA A 305 5.13 1.01 5.40
CA ALA A 305 6.26 0.73 4.50
C ALA A 305 7.22 -0.33 5.07
N ILE A 306 7.49 -0.28 6.37
CA ILE A 306 8.30 -1.31 7.05
C ILE A 306 7.62 -2.68 6.96
N LEU A 307 6.32 -2.75 7.22
CA LEU A 307 5.56 -4.01 7.12
C LEU A 307 5.53 -4.53 5.67
N PHE A 308 5.39 -3.65 4.68
CA PHE A 308 5.43 -4.00 3.27
C PHE A 308 6.81 -4.53 2.85
N ILE A 309 7.90 -3.90 3.31
CA ILE A 309 9.26 -4.41 3.07
C ILE A 309 9.47 -5.74 3.81
N TYR A 310 8.98 -5.85 5.05
CA TYR A 310 9.06 -7.09 5.81
C TYR A 310 8.36 -8.25 5.11
N GLU A 311 7.16 -8.00 4.56
CA GLU A 311 6.45 -8.95 3.70
C GLU A 311 7.27 -9.34 2.47
N ARG A 312 8.02 -8.42 1.85
CA ARG A 312 8.81 -8.76 0.67
C ARG A 312 10.07 -9.58 0.99
N GLU A 313 10.74 -9.30 2.10
CA GLU A 313 12.06 -9.86 2.41
C GLU A 313 12.01 -11.10 3.31
N PHE A 314 11.04 -11.17 4.24
CA PHE A 314 10.99 -12.21 5.27
C PHE A 314 9.81 -13.17 5.12
N PHE A 315 8.97 -12.99 4.10
CA PHE A 315 7.83 -13.87 3.87
C PHE A 315 8.29 -15.20 3.29
N ASP A 316 8.19 -16.24 4.10
CA ASP A 316 8.51 -17.59 3.70
C ASP A 316 7.33 -18.22 2.95
N ALA A 317 7.48 -18.38 1.64
CA ALA A 317 6.51 -19.03 0.76
C ALA A 317 6.27 -20.52 1.10
N GLY A 318 7.13 -21.15 1.91
CA GLY A 318 6.91 -22.48 2.45
C GLY A 318 5.95 -22.50 3.64
N LEU A 319 5.86 -21.42 4.43
CA LEU A 319 5.02 -21.38 5.64
C LEU A 319 3.70 -20.67 5.45
N VAL A 320 3.74 -19.50 4.82
CA VAL A 320 2.60 -18.60 4.84
C VAL A 320 1.89 -18.69 3.50
N LEU A 321 0.70 -19.31 3.51
CA LEU A 321 -0.13 -19.40 2.31
C LEU A 321 -0.83 -18.09 1.98
N TYR A 322 -1.03 -17.23 2.97
CA TYR A 322 -1.83 -16.04 2.86
C TYR A 322 -1.28 -14.87 3.68
N LEU A 323 -1.30 -13.66 3.11
CA LEU A 323 -0.70 -12.46 3.69
C LEU A 323 -1.06 -12.24 5.17
N TYR A 324 -2.32 -12.40 5.53
CA TYR A 324 -2.79 -12.09 6.89
C TYR A 324 -2.58 -13.21 7.91
N GLU A 325 -2.00 -14.34 7.50
CA GLU A 325 -1.43 -15.33 8.43
C GLU A 325 0.02 -14.98 8.81
N SER A 326 0.61 -13.95 8.20
CA SER A 326 1.97 -13.47 8.51
C SER A 326 2.00 -12.44 9.65
N PRO A 327 3.15 -12.28 10.33
CA PRO A 327 3.38 -11.17 11.26
C PRO A 327 3.12 -9.78 10.65
N ALA A 328 3.48 -9.60 9.38
CA ALA A 328 3.25 -8.34 8.66
C ALA A 328 1.74 -8.04 8.57
N GLY A 329 0.95 -9.06 8.23
CA GLY A 329 -0.50 -8.99 8.15
C GLY A 329 -1.16 -8.62 9.47
N TYR A 330 -0.73 -9.19 10.60
CA TYR A 330 -1.20 -8.78 11.92
C TYR A 330 -0.85 -7.32 12.24
N GLY A 331 0.33 -6.85 11.81
CA GLY A 331 0.71 -5.44 11.90
C GLY A 331 -0.24 -4.52 11.13
N LEU A 332 -0.62 -4.89 9.90
CA LEU A 332 -1.57 -4.13 9.08
C LEU A 332 -2.96 -4.07 9.74
N ILE A 333 -3.42 -5.16 10.35
CA ILE A 333 -4.67 -5.19 11.13
C ILE A 333 -4.59 -4.25 12.34
N ALA A 334 -3.49 -4.27 13.08
CA ALA A 334 -3.29 -3.38 14.23
C ALA A 334 -3.31 -1.90 13.81
N LEU A 335 -2.62 -1.55 12.72
CA LEU A 335 -2.65 -0.20 12.14
C LEU A 335 -4.06 0.24 11.76
N GLN A 336 -4.84 -0.66 11.15
CA GLN A 336 -6.23 -0.40 10.79
C GLN A 336 -7.11 -0.14 12.03
N LEU A 337 -6.96 -0.93 13.09
CA LEU A 337 -7.70 -0.75 14.35
C LEU A 337 -7.31 0.55 15.06
N LEU A 338 -6.03 0.93 15.07
CA LEU A 338 -5.58 2.21 15.62
C LEU A 338 -6.20 3.39 14.87
N SER A 339 -6.28 3.29 13.54
CA SER A 339 -6.92 4.31 12.70
C SER A 339 -8.41 4.41 12.96
N TRP A 340 -9.07 3.26 13.16
CA TRP A 340 -10.48 3.20 13.53
C TRP A 340 -10.75 3.88 14.87
N LEU A 341 -9.92 3.62 15.90
CA LEU A 341 -10.05 4.27 17.21
C LEU A 341 -9.87 5.80 17.09
N TRP A 342 -8.88 6.24 16.31
CA TRP A 342 -8.67 7.67 16.06
C TRP A 342 -9.84 8.30 15.30
N PHE A 343 -10.38 7.60 14.31
CA PHE A 343 -11.58 8.01 13.57
C PHE A 343 -12.78 8.17 14.49
N CYS A 344 -13.07 7.18 15.35
CA CYS A 344 -14.12 7.24 16.36
C CYS A 344 -13.94 8.44 17.30
N TYR A 345 -12.72 8.64 17.81
CA TYR A 345 -12.37 9.78 18.67
C TYR A 345 -12.62 11.12 17.95
N ALA A 346 -12.21 11.23 16.69
CA ALA A 346 -12.40 12.44 15.90
C ALA A 346 -13.88 12.77 15.70
N ILE A 347 -14.69 11.77 15.33
CA ILE A 347 -16.13 11.94 15.10
C ILE A 347 -16.86 12.32 16.38
N PHE A 348 -16.57 11.62 17.50
CA PHE A 348 -17.17 11.91 18.78
C PHE A 348 -16.95 13.37 19.20
N PHE A 349 -15.71 13.84 19.10
CA PHE A 349 -15.39 15.21 19.47
C PHE A 349 -16.04 16.22 18.53
N THR A 350 -16.05 15.96 17.22
CA THR A 350 -16.70 16.85 16.24
C THR A 350 -18.21 16.94 16.48
N LEU A 351 -18.89 15.82 16.70
CA LEU A 351 -20.33 15.78 17.01
C LEU A 351 -20.66 16.44 18.34
N LYS A 352 -19.78 16.35 19.34
CA LYS A 352 -19.95 17.04 20.63
C LYS A 352 -19.95 18.56 20.47
N HIS A 353 -19.14 19.09 19.56
CA HIS A 353 -19.03 20.55 19.32
C HIS A 353 -20.02 21.06 18.27
N TYR A 354 -20.39 20.22 17.30
CA TYR A 354 -21.24 20.57 16.16
C TYR A 354 -22.39 19.55 15.99
N PRO A 355 -23.30 19.43 16.97
CA PRO A 355 -24.39 18.46 16.94
C PRO A 355 -25.38 18.68 15.77
N GLU A 356 -25.45 19.90 15.24
CA GLU A 356 -26.28 20.27 14.08
C GLU A 356 -25.85 19.56 12.79
N LYS A 357 -24.62 19.04 12.73
CA LYS A 357 -24.11 18.26 11.59
C LYS A 357 -24.26 16.75 11.75
N SER A 358 -25.04 16.31 12.75
CA SER A 358 -25.38 14.90 12.97
C SER A 358 -25.94 14.19 11.73
N LEU A 359 -26.73 14.87 10.89
CA LEU A 359 -27.28 14.30 9.66
C LEU A 359 -26.22 13.86 8.64
N PHE A 360 -25.03 14.47 8.67
CA PHE A 360 -23.88 14.04 7.87
C PHE A 360 -23.06 12.99 8.61
N TYR A 361 -22.72 13.27 9.88
CA TYR A 361 -21.77 12.47 10.65
C TYR A 361 -22.31 11.11 11.10
N VAL A 362 -23.61 10.96 11.34
CA VAL A 362 -24.19 9.67 11.77
C VAL A 362 -24.09 8.62 10.66
N PRO A 363 -24.58 8.85 9.42
CA PRO A 363 -24.38 7.91 8.32
C PRO A 363 -22.89 7.68 8.01
N TYR A 364 -22.09 8.75 8.04
CA TYR A 364 -20.65 8.68 7.81
C TYR A 364 -19.94 7.78 8.83
N PHE A 365 -20.28 7.91 10.12
CA PHE A 365 -19.70 7.12 11.20
C PHE A 365 -20.01 5.62 11.05
N PHE A 366 -21.28 5.25 10.87
CA PHE A 366 -21.67 3.85 10.80
C PHE A 366 -21.08 3.16 9.57
N PHE A 367 -21.15 3.83 8.41
CA PHE A 367 -20.63 3.26 7.17
C PHE A 367 -19.10 3.07 7.23
N TYR A 368 -18.34 4.09 7.63
CA TYR A 368 -16.89 3.97 7.65
C TYR A 368 -16.38 3.17 8.85
N THR A 369 -17.11 3.08 9.97
CA THR A 369 -16.81 2.10 11.02
C THR A 369 -16.90 0.69 10.47
N LEU A 370 -17.94 0.37 9.69
CA LEU A 370 -18.04 -0.93 9.03
C LEU A 370 -16.87 -1.16 8.07
N TRP A 371 -16.50 -0.17 7.26
CA TRP A 371 -15.33 -0.27 6.37
C TRP A 371 -14.01 -0.50 7.13
N PHE A 372 -13.79 0.22 8.24
CA PHE A 372 -12.60 0.05 9.07
C PHE A 372 -12.51 -1.37 9.65
N LEU A 373 -13.63 -1.91 10.14
CA LEU A 373 -13.72 -3.25 10.71
C LEU A 373 -13.77 -4.34 9.66
N ALA A 374 -14.13 -4.03 8.41
CA ALA A 374 -14.26 -5.00 7.34
C ALA A 374 -12.92 -5.70 7.05
N GLY A 375 -11.79 -5.00 7.09
CA GLY A 375 -10.45 -5.61 6.94
C GLY A 375 -10.20 -6.74 7.95
N PRO A 376 -10.19 -6.45 9.27
CA PRO A 376 -10.04 -7.49 10.30
C PRO A 376 -11.07 -8.62 10.21
N ILE A 377 -12.34 -8.30 9.91
CA ILE A 377 -13.40 -9.29 9.75
C ILE A 377 -13.12 -10.21 8.55
N MET A 378 -12.69 -9.66 7.42
CA MET A 378 -12.32 -10.44 6.25
C MET A 378 -11.17 -11.40 6.56
N VAL A 379 -10.17 -10.97 7.33
CA VAL A 379 -9.06 -11.84 7.73
C VAL A 379 -9.57 -13.01 8.57
N LEU A 380 -10.46 -12.77 9.54
CA LEU A 380 -11.04 -13.83 10.36
C LEU A 380 -11.84 -14.82 9.49
N ILE A 381 -12.64 -14.31 8.54
CA ILE A 381 -13.38 -15.15 7.60
C ILE A 381 -12.41 -15.96 6.72
N ALA A 382 -11.36 -15.32 6.19
CA ALA A 382 -10.36 -15.98 5.37
C ALA A 382 -9.58 -17.07 6.13
N ALA A 383 -9.30 -16.85 7.42
CA ALA A 383 -8.59 -17.79 8.26
C ALA A 383 -9.46 -19.00 8.65
N PHE A 384 -10.73 -18.78 9.03
CA PHE A 384 -11.56 -19.83 9.65
C PHE A 384 -12.63 -20.43 8.73
N VAL A 385 -13.05 -19.73 7.66
CA VAL A 385 -14.19 -20.14 6.83
C VAL A 385 -13.74 -20.54 5.43
N ILE A 386 -12.76 -19.83 4.86
CA ILE A 386 -12.34 -20.03 3.46
C ILE A 386 -11.22 -21.07 3.38
N SER A 387 -11.38 -22.05 2.50
CA SER A 387 -10.37 -23.06 2.21
C SER A 387 -9.09 -22.44 1.62
N LYS A 388 -7.93 -22.99 1.98
CA LYS A 388 -6.61 -22.48 1.56
C LYS A 388 -6.45 -22.37 0.04
N TRP A 389 -7.11 -23.22 -0.75
CA TRP A 389 -7.04 -23.23 -2.22
C TRP A 389 -7.94 -22.18 -2.89
N ALA A 390 -8.91 -21.59 -2.17
CA ALA A 390 -9.83 -20.60 -2.74
C ALA A 390 -9.57 -19.18 -2.21
N ARG A 391 -8.68 -19.06 -1.23
CA ARG A 391 -8.57 -17.88 -0.37
C ARG A 391 -8.15 -16.63 -1.13
N GLU A 392 -7.08 -16.71 -1.93
CA GLU A 392 -6.50 -15.53 -2.60
C GLU A 392 -7.50 -14.84 -3.54
N LYS A 393 -8.11 -15.57 -4.47
CA LYS A 393 -9.15 -15.02 -5.38
C LYS A 393 -10.36 -14.43 -4.67
N ILE A 394 -10.85 -15.08 -3.61
CA ILE A 394 -12.02 -14.59 -2.87
C ILE A 394 -11.67 -13.31 -2.14
N VAL A 395 -10.51 -13.26 -1.48
CA VAL A 395 -10.05 -12.07 -0.75
C VAL A 395 -9.82 -10.91 -1.71
N ASN A 396 -9.16 -11.13 -2.85
CA ASN A 396 -8.99 -10.09 -3.86
C ASN A 396 -10.34 -9.48 -4.26
N GLY A 397 -11.33 -10.32 -4.57
CA GLY A 397 -12.69 -9.85 -4.90
C GLY A 397 -13.36 -9.09 -3.77
N LEU A 398 -13.23 -9.54 -2.52
CA LEU A 398 -13.80 -8.87 -1.35
C LEU A 398 -13.12 -7.52 -1.06
N GLU A 399 -11.80 -7.44 -1.15
CA GLU A 399 -11.03 -6.20 -0.97
C GLU A 399 -11.43 -5.14 -2.01
N GLN A 400 -11.47 -5.52 -3.29
CA GLN A 400 -11.90 -4.60 -4.35
C GLN A 400 -13.37 -4.19 -4.18
N SER A 401 -14.24 -5.10 -3.73
CA SER A 401 -15.65 -4.80 -3.44
C SER A 401 -15.80 -3.79 -2.30
N LEU A 402 -15.06 -3.97 -1.21
CA LEU A 402 -15.09 -3.07 -0.05
C LEU A 402 -14.54 -1.69 -0.40
N ALA A 403 -13.44 -1.64 -1.16
CA ALA A 403 -12.93 -0.39 -1.71
C ALA A 403 -14.01 0.27 -2.58
N PHE A 404 -14.58 -0.44 -3.55
CA PHE A 404 -15.59 0.11 -4.44
C PHE A 404 -16.79 0.70 -3.67
N CYS A 405 -17.29 -0.01 -2.66
CA CYS A 405 -18.34 0.48 -1.77
C CYS A 405 -17.94 1.77 -1.03
N ALA A 406 -16.72 1.82 -0.47
CA ALA A 406 -16.23 2.97 0.28
C ALA A 406 -16.08 4.24 -0.56
N TYR A 407 -15.55 4.08 -1.77
CA TYR A 407 -15.35 5.18 -2.69
C TYR A 407 -16.67 5.64 -3.30
N THR A 408 -17.58 4.72 -3.60
CA THR A 408 -18.93 5.03 -4.09
C THR A 408 -19.74 5.79 -3.05
N PHE A 409 -19.70 5.35 -1.78
CA PHE A 409 -20.40 6.02 -0.70
C PHE A 409 -19.94 7.48 -0.53
N PHE A 410 -18.63 7.73 -0.60
CA PHE A 410 -18.11 9.10 -0.56
C PHE A 410 -18.62 9.96 -1.72
N LEU A 411 -18.67 9.40 -2.93
CA LEU A 411 -19.19 10.10 -4.11
C LEU A 411 -20.67 10.46 -3.95
N ILE A 412 -21.47 9.56 -3.35
CA ILE A 412 -22.87 9.82 -3.05
C ILE A 412 -23.01 10.96 -2.02
N LEU A 413 -22.18 10.98 -0.98
CA LEU A 413 -22.20 12.05 0.04
C LEU A 413 -21.82 13.43 -0.53
N THR A 414 -21.00 13.45 -1.58
CA THR A 414 -20.47 14.66 -2.22
C THR A 414 -21.26 15.10 -3.45
N ARG A 415 -22.39 14.44 -3.75
CA ARG A 415 -23.27 14.83 -4.87
C ARG A 415 -23.72 16.29 -4.77
N PRO A 416 -23.81 17.06 -5.88
CA PRO A 416 -24.05 18.50 -5.84
C PRO A 416 -25.30 18.95 -5.07
N GLY A 417 -26.37 18.14 -5.05
CA GLY A 417 -27.60 18.44 -4.30
C GLY A 417 -27.47 18.29 -2.77
N ALA A 418 -26.57 17.42 -2.30
CA ALA A 418 -26.28 17.26 -0.88
C ALA A 418 -25.03 18.06 -0.45
N ALA A 419 -24.15 18.38 -1.40
CA ALA A 419 -22.89 19.08 -1.14
C ALA A 419 -23.09 20.40 -0.40
N ASN A 420 -24.08 21.23 -0.78
CA ASN A 420 -24.37 22.49 -0.08
C ASN A 420 -24.81 22.30 1.40
N LYS A 421 -25.45 21.17 1.72
CA LYS A 421 -25.92 20.86 3.08
C LYS A 421 -24.82 20.25 3.93
N ASN A 422 -24.08 19.32 3.32
CA ASN A 422 -23.01 18.54 3.95
C ASN A 422 -21.73 19.37 4.11
N PHE A 423 -21.44 20.23 3.14
CA PHE A 423 -20.30 21.15 3.09
C PHE A 423 -20.85 22.59 2.91
N PRO A 424 -21.29 23.25 4.00
CA PRO A 424 -21.83 24.60 3.94
C PRO A 424 -20.71 25.65 3.76
N PHE A 425 -20.87 26.59 2.83
CA PHE A 425 -19.92 27.71 2.64
C PHE A 425 -20.64 29.05 2.73
N HIS A 426 -20.31 29.81 3.77
CA HIS A 426 -20.40 31.27 3.71
C HIS A 426 -19.06 31.91 3.32
N VAL A 427 -18.05 31.12 2.89
CA VAL A 427 -16.77 31.65 2.42
C VAL A 427 -16.44 31.05 1.05
N ARG A 428 -16.49 31.88 0.00
CA ARG A 428 -16.10 31.47 -1.36
C ARG A 428 -14.61 31.09 -1.37
N THR A 429 -14.18 30.12 -2.18
CA THR A 429 -12.75 29.74 -2.30
C THR A 429 -11.84 30.95 -2.57
N SER A 430 -12.36 31.99 -3.23
CA SER A 430 -11.68 33.27 -3.46
C SER A 430 -11.44 34.10 -2.21
N GLN A 431 -12.27 34.00 -1.17
CA GLN A 431 -12.13 34.78 0.07
C GLN A 431 -11.09 34.17 1.03
N ILE A 432 -10.88 32.85 0.99
CA ILE A 432 -9.85 32.19 1.82
C ILE A 432 -8.45 32.62 1.39
N GLY A 433 -8.17 32.70 0.08
CA GLY A 433 -6.87 33.16 -0.43
C GLY A 433 -6.58 34.63 -0.12
N ILE A 434 -7.60 35.50 -0.15
CA ILE A 434 -7.44 36.93 0.18
C ILE A 434 -7.17 37.10 1.69
N ILE A 435 -7.74 36.28 2.57
CA ILE A 435 -7.53 36.42 4.02
C ILE A 435 -6.16 35.87 4.44
N ASP A 436 -5.64 34.81 3.80
CA ASP A 436 -4.27 34.32 4.01
C ASP A 436 -3.22 35.41 3.65
N ASP A 437 -3.43 36.18 2.57
CA ASP A 437 -2.55 37.29 2.18
C ASP A 437 -2.54 38.44 3.21
N TYR A 438 -3.68 38.68 3.89
CA TYR A 438 -3.78 39.71 4.94
C TYR A 438 -3.15 39.25 6.27
N GLU A 439 -3.28 37.98 6.66
CA GLU A 439 -2.66 37.44 7.89
C GLU A 439 -1.13 37.25 7.75
N GLN A 440 -0.62 37.08 6.52
CA GLN A 440 0.82 36.99 6.24
C GLN A 440 1.51 38.35 6.01
N GLY A 441 0.81 39.47 6.22
CA GLY A 441 1.40 40.82 6.16
C GLY A 441 1.46 41.45 4.76
N GLY A 442 0.58 41.04 3.84
CA GLY A 442 0.45 41.68 2.53
C GLY A 442 -0.08 43.12 2.60
N PRO A 443 0.18 43.96 1.58
CA PRO A 443 -0.23 45.37 1.60
C PRO A 443 -1.76 45.50 1.58
N GLN A 444 -2.33 46.22 2.56
CA GLN A 444 -3.73 46.60 2.57
C GLN A 444 -4.04 47.50 1.35
N PRO A 445 -5.08 47.23 0.55
CA PRO A 445 -5.58 48.18 -0.43
C PRO A 445 -6.17 49.38 0.32
N ASN A 446 -5.62 50.56 0.08
CA ASN A 446 -6.14 51.82 0.61
C ASN A 446 -7.55 52.07 0.06
N GLY A 447 -8.58 51.86 0.90
CA GLY A 447 -9.92 52.36 0.63
C GLY A 447 -11.07 51.48 1.10
N VAL A 448 -11.19 51.19 2.40
CA VAL A 448 -12.50 50.85 3.00
C VAL A 448 -12.59 51.50 4.38
N ALA A 449 -13.63 52.32 4.56
CA ALA A 449 -13.89 53.13 5.73
C ALA A 449 -14.25 52.31 6.99
N ASN A 450 -14.00 52.93 8.15
CA ASN A 450 -14.36 52.50 9.50
C ASN A 450 -15.73 51.80 9.60
N GLY A 451 -15.69 50.48 9.65
CA GLY A 451 -16.72 49.64 10.25
C GLY A 451 -15.99 48.62 11.11
N THR A 452 -16.36 48.53 12.39
CA THR A 452 -15.81 47.59 13.37
C THR A 452 -15.57 46.20 12.78
N ALA A 453 -14.31 45.89 12.50
CA ALA A 453 -13.86 44.57 12.11
C ALA A 453 -13.86 43.68 13.35
N ASN A 454 -15.01 43.11 13.69
CA ASN A 454 -15.01 41.86 14.44
C ASN A 454 -14.34 40.83 13.55
N GLY A 455 -13.10 40.48 13.90
CA GLY A 455 -12.28 39.52 13.15
C GLY A 455 -13.07 38.26 12.83
N VAL A 456 -13.13 37.90 11.55
CA VAL A 456 -13.70 36.65 11.11
C VAL A 456 -12.80 35.53 11.62
N ASN A 457 -13.22 34.86 12.69
CA ASN A 457 -12.47 33.75 13.27
C ASN A 457 -12.60 32.51 12.37
N LEU A 458 -11.56 32.18 11.59
CA LEU A 458 -11.56 31.00 10.72
C LEU A 458 -11.61 29.65 11.47
N ASP A 459 -11.38 29.64 12.79
CA ASP A 459 -11.50 28.45 13.62
C ASP A 459 -12.96 28.11 13.97
N HIS A 460 -13.88 29.07 13.83
CA HIS A 460 -15.30 28.92 14.17
C HIS A 460 -16.21 29.73 13.23
N PHE A 461 -17.02 29.05 12.41
CA PHE A 461 -17.99 29.73 11.54
C PHE A 461 -19.21 30.24 12.33
N PRO A 462 -19.53 31.54 12.31
CA PRO A 462 -20.77 32.04 12.88
C PRO A 462 -21.97 31.67 12.00
N HIS A 463 -23.02 31.14 12.63
CA HIS A 463 -24.27 30.76 11.99
C HIS A 463 -25.22 31.97 11.89
N GLN A 464 -25.15 32.74 10.81
CA GLN A 464 -26.23 33.67 10.45
C GLN A 464 -26.65 33.48 8.99
N SER A 465 -27.92 33.13 8.81
CA SER A 465 -28.64 33.17 7.56
C SER A 465 -28.83 34.64 7.11
N MET A 466 -27.97 35.15 6.23
CA MET A 466 -28.29 36.36 5.47
C MET A 466 -28.76 35.97 4.07
N TYR A 467 -30.08 35.86 3.92
CA TYR A 467 -30.71 36.35 2.70
C TYR A 467 -30.60 37.87 2.73
N SER A 468 -29.56 38.43 2.11
CA SER A 468 -29.60 39.83 1.68
C SER A 468 -28.99 39.94 0.29
N THR A 469 -29.86 40.32 -0.64
CA THR A 469 -29.55 40.82 -1.97
C THR A 469 -28.68 42.07 -1.86
N SER A 470 -27.44 41.98 -2.31
CA SER A 470 -26.73 43.15 -2.86
C SER A 470 -25.87 42.72 -4.03
N THR A 471 -26.31 43.20 -5.19
CA THR A 471 -25.55 43.34 -6.43
C THR A 471 -24.32 44.19 -6.18
N ASP A 472 -23.12 43.65 -6.41
CA ASP A 472 -22.08 44.44 -7.06
C ASP A 472 -21.05 43.55 -7.75
N SER A 473 -20.77 43.93 -8.99
CA SER A 473 -19.97 43.22 -9.97
C SER A 473 -18.59 43.87 -10.10
N GLY A 474 -17.54 43.06 -10.01
CA GLY A 474 -16.23 43.39 -10.59
C GLY A 474 -15.05 42.95 -9.74
N PHE A 475 -14.33 41.91 -10.18
CA PHE A 475 -12.88 41.99 -10.43
C PHE A 475 -12.37 40.71 -11.12
N ILE A 476 -11.60 40.90 -12.20
CA ILE A 476 -10.87 39.88 -12.96
C ILE A 476 -9.49 39.69 -12.34
N GLY A 477 -9.01 38.45 -12.22
CA GLY A 477 -7.60 38.18 -11.92
C GLY A 477 -7.32 36.72 -11.61
N GLY A 478 -6.77 36.00 -12.59
CA GLY A 478 -6.34 34.61 -12.47
C GLY A 478 -5.04 34.46 -11.69
N GLY A 479 -5.06 33.59 -10.69
CA GLY A 479 -3.90 33.11 -9.95
C GLY A 479 -4.38 32.11 -8.91
N GLY A 480 -4.23 30.81 -9.19
CA GLY A 480 -4.51 29.77 -8.18
C GLY A 480 -3.42 29.77 -7.10
N PRO A 481 -3.74 29.43 -5.84
CA PRO A 481 -2.75 29.46 -4.76
C PRO A 481 -1.66 28.39 -4.95
N ASN A 482 -0.42 28.73 -4.57
CA ASN A 482 0.77 27.91 -4.67
C ASN A 482 0.83 26.89 -3.51
N PHE A 483 1.04 25.61 -3.81
CA PHE A 483 0.87 24.48 -2.89
C PHE A 483 2.13 24.11 -2.08
N THR A 484 3.24 24.83 -2.23
CA THR A 484 4.49 24.57 -1.50
C THR A 484 4.39 24.87 0.01
N GLU A 485 3.44 25.70 0.42
CA GLU A 485 3.26 26.15 1.82
C GLU A 485 2.51 25.14 2.72
N LEU A 486 2.00 24.01 2.18
CA LEU A 486 1.17 23.10 2.98
C LEU A 486 2.00 22.22 3.95
N PHE A 487 3.32 22.11 3.76
CA PHE A 487 4.21 21.28 4.58
C PHE A 487 5.60 21.88 4.86
N THR A 488 5.85 23.14 4.53
CA THR A 488 7.12 23.80 4.87
C THR A 488 7.10 24.28 6.33
N VAL A 489 8.03 23.77 7.13
CA VAL A 489 8.33 24.32 8.45
C VAL A 489 9.10 25.62 8.23
N ALA A 490 8.45 26.77 8.44
CA ALA A 490 9.16 28.04 8.51
C ALA A 490 10.15 27.98 9.69
N THR A 491 11.44 28.11 9.38
CA THR A 491 12.48 28.31 10.39
C THR A 491 12.30 29.70 11.00
N PRO A 492 12.42 29.89 12.33
CA PRO A 492 12.31 31.23 12.90
C PRO A 492 13.47 32.08 12.35
N THR A 493 13.14 33.15 11.64
CA THR A 493 14.12 34.17 11.25
C THR A 493 14.81 34.71 12.49
N SER A 494 16.14 34.59 12.49
CA SER A 494 17.04 35.23 13.45
C SER A 494 16.70 36.72 13.57
N SER A 495 16.50 37.17 14.81
CA SER A 495 16.33 38.58 15.17
C SER A 495 17.48 39.43 14.61
N GLN A 496 17.18 40.27 13.62
CA GLN A 496 18.01 41.43 13.30
C GLN A 496 17.75 42.54 14.33
N PRO A 497 18.76 43.35 14.70
CA PRO A 497 18.65 44.32 15.80
C PRO A 497 17.78 45.53 15.41
N ARG A 498 17.01 46.03 16.37
CA ARG A 498 16.26 47.30 16.25
C ARG A 498 17.22 48.48 15.99
N PRO A 499 16.85 49.46 15.14
CA PRO A 499 17.53 50.75 15.11
C PRO A 499 17.26 51.51 16.43
N PRO A 500 18.18 52.38 16.88
CA PRO A 500 18.08 53.05 18.18
C PRO A 500 16.91 54.04 18.22
N ASP A 501 16.11 53.96 19.29
CA ASP A 501 15.04 54.90 19.62
C ASP A 501 15.62 56.29 19.95
N ASN A 502 14.99 57.34 19.42
CA ASN A 502 15.27 58.73 19.76
C ASN A 502 14.94 59.01 21.24
N PRO A 503 15.73 59.84 21.95
CA PRO A 503 15.51 60.11 23.37
C PRO A 503 14.28 60.99 23.62
N PRO A 504 13.60 60.81 24.79
CA PRO A 504 12.40 61.56 25.15
C PRO A 504 12.70 63.02 25.53
N PRO A 505 11.69 63.93 25.49
CA PRO A 505 11.89 65.34 25.80
C PRO A 505 12.05 65.59 27.30
N TYR A 506 13.00 66.45 27.64
CA TYR A 506 13.27 66.98 28.99
C TYR A 506 12.09 67.80 29.54
N PRO A 507 11.71 67.63 30.83
CA PRO A 507 11.06 68.66 31.61
C PRO A 507 12.11 69.55 32.30
N GLY A 508 12.02 70.86 32.08
CA GLY A 508 12.86 71.85 32.76
C GLY A 508 12.53 71.96 34.25
N GLY A 509 13.56 71.89 35.09
CA GLY A 509 13.49 72.13 36.53
C GLY A 509 14.89 72.44 37.06
N SER A 510 15.01 73.59 37.73
CA SER A 510 16.22 74.27 38.17
C SER A 510 17.15 73.46 39.09
N MET A 511 18.46 73.63 38.90
CA MET A 511 19.51 73.19 39.83
C MET A 511 19.50 74.01 41.13
N ASP A 512 19.71 73.33 42.25
CA ASP A 512 20.48 73.86 43.38
C ASP A 512 21.29 72.70 44.03
N PRO A 513 22.58 72.87 44.40
CA PRO A 513 23.49 71.75 44.68
C PRO A 513 23.82 71.59 46.17
N ALA A 514 23.96 70.35 46.68
CA ALA A 514 24.93 70.01 47.74
C ALA A 514 24.91 68.54 48.19
N ARG A 515 26.14 67.98 48.30
CA ARG A 515 26.61 66.94 49.26
C ARG A 515 26.10 65.50 49.09
N ARG A 516 26.86 64.41 49.29
CA ARG A 516 28.29 64.10 49.53
C ARG A 516 28.37 62.55 49.70
N ILE A 517 29.37 61.90 49.09
CA ILE A 517 30.19 60.76 49.61
C ILE A 517 29.50 59.35 49.71
N PRO A 518 30.19 58.19 49.54
CA PRO A 518 31.15 57.73 48.51
C PRO A 518 30.91 56.27 47.99
N ASP A 519 31.76 55.90 47.03
CA ASP A 519 32.29 54.58 46.64
C ASP A 519 32.20 53.39 47.62
N PHE A 520 32.02 52.16 47.09
CA PHE A 520 33.11 51.17 47.01
C PHE A 520 32.74 49.92 46.17
N THR A 521 33.55 49.70 45.11
CA THR A 521 34.08 48.44 44.57
C THR A 521 33.19 47.24 44.20
N VAL A 522 33.25 46.93 42.90
CA VAL A 522 33.20 45.59 42.30
C VAL A 522 34.64 45.07 42.11
N LYS A 523 34.89 43.78 42.34
CA LYS A 523 35.99 43.00 41.75
C LYS A 523 35.47 41.58 41.48
N SER A 524 35.33 41.20 40.21
CA SER A 524 36.26 40.33 39.43
C SER A 524 36.31 38.89 39.96
N GLY A 525 36.24 37.82 39.19
CA GLY A 525 36.42 37.57 37.76
C GLY A 525 36.26 36.05 37.57
N ILE A 526 35.73 35.63 36.43
CA ILE A 526 36.38 34.75 35.45
C ILE A 526 37.01 33.48 36.06
N SER A 527 36.29 32.37 35.90
CA SER A 527 36.76 31.13 35.28
C SER A 527 35.57 30.28 34.90
#